data_AF-I0HSD9-F1
#
_entry.id   AF-I0HSD9-F1
#
_cell.length_a   1.000
_cell.length_b   1.000
_cell.length_c   1.000
_cell.angle_alpha   90.00
_cell.angle_beta   90.00
_cell.angle_gamma   90.00
#
_symmetry.space_group_name_H-M   'P 1'
#
loop_
_entity.id
_entity.type
_entity.pdbx_description
1 polymer ?
#
loop_
_entity_poly.entity_id
_entity_poly.type
_entity_poly.pdbx_seq_one_letter_code
_entity_poly.pdbx_strand_id
1 'polypeptide(L)'
;MRMRFLLRAGTLAAMLALAGPVVQAQSVAPGKVVVAGDVPDESTRQAILARVRELYGPDRVIDQLGVRSLAAPPNWAQHVQRVLHPDLKNVTRGQLDIRGNVVEIRGEVTSDAQRQQVLSQLRSQLSNPTYTVRNGLRVTAAGQEQLDAALANRIVEFEPGSATLTATGQQVLNDLAGVIKRMPDRRFEIIGHTDAQGARLSNLALSAARADAVKSYLTAQGVPAALLGTSGAGPDRPVASNDTAEGRARNRRIEVRAISQ
;
A
#
# COMPACT_ATOMS: atom_id res chain seq x y z
N MET A 1 -6.99 7.83 -5.40
CA MET A 1 -7.87 6.85 -4.73
C MET A 1 -8.90 6.32 -5.72
N ARG A 2 -8.99 5.00 -5.92
CA ARG A 2 -9.99 4.35 -6.78
C ARG A 2 -10.59 3.21 -5.97
N MET A 3 -11.91 3.17 -5.83
CA MET A 3 -12.63 2.14 -5.07
C MET A 3 -13.79 1.62 -5.93
N ARG A 4 -13.95 0.31 -6.03
CA ARG A 4 -15.05 -0.31 -6.78
C ARG A 4 -15.86 -1.22 -5.87
N PHE A 5 -17.16 -0.96 -5.79
CA PHE A 5 -18.11 -1.76 -5.04
C PHE A 5 -18.89 -2.64 -6.02
N LEU A 6 -18.82 -3.96 -5.84
CA LEU A 6 -19.63 -4.94 -6.54
C LEU A 6 -20.59 -5.57 -5.54
N LEU A 7 -21.90 -5.38 -5.73
CA LEU A 7 -22.93 -5.86 -4.83
C LEU A 7 -23.81 -6.88 -5.54
N ARG A 8 -23.90 -8.10 -5.01
CA ARG A 8 -24.78 -9.15 -5.54
C ARG A 8 -25.52 -9.80 -4.36
N ALA A 9 -26.82 -9.55 -4.23
CA ALA A 9 -27.59 -10.06 -3.10
C ALA A 9 -27.88 -11.58 -3.11
N GLY A 10 -27.70 -12.28 -4.24
CA GLY A 10 -28.08 -13.70 -4.40
C GLY A 10 -27.12 -14.75 -3.79
N THR A 11 -27.66 -15.94 -3.44
CA THR A 11 -26.91 -17.11 -2.95
C THR A 11 -26.20 -17.89 -4.06
N LEU A 12 -25.12 -18.62 -3.73
CA LEU A 12 -24.29 -19.40 -4.68
C LEU A 12 -25.09 -20.41 -5.52
N ALA A 13 -26.16 -21.00 -4.99
CA ALA A 13 -27.00 -21.97 -5.70
C ALA A 13 -27.86 -21.35 -6.82
N ALA A 14 -28.18 -20.05 -6.74
CA ALA A 14 -28.93 -19.34 -7.77
C ALA A 14 -28.03 -18.74 -8.87
N MET A 15 -26.69 -18.87 -8.75
CA MET A 15 -25.72 -18.27 -9.69
C MET A 15 -25.39 -19.12 -10.92
N LEU A 16 -25.86 -20.37 -10.99
CA LEU A 16 -25.53 -21.27 -12.11
C LEU A 16 -26.22 -20.95 -13.44
N ALA A 17 -27.08 -19.93 -13.51
CA ALA A 17 -27.87 -19.64 -14.71
C ALA A 17 -27.96 -18.16 -15.14
N LEU A 18 -27.06 -17.28 -14.71
CA LEU A 18 -27.02 -15.90 -15.22
C LEU A 18 -25.60 -15.45 -15.54
N ALA A 19 -25.09 -15.91 -16.70
CA ALA A 19 -24.06 -15.21 -17.45
C ALA A 19 -24.64 -13.90 -18.02
N GLY A 20 -24.96 -12.94 -17.15
CA GLY A 20 -25.12 -11.54 -17.54
C GLY A 20 -23.77 -10.95 -17.91
N PRO A 21 -23.72 -9.90 -18.76
CA PRO A 21 -22.46 -9.42 -19.32
C PRO A 21 -21.47 -9.18 -18.20
N VAL A 22 -20.31 -9.84 -18.31
CA VAL A 22 -19.12 -9.45 -17.57
C VAL A 22 -18.93 -7.99 -17.93
N VAL A 23 -19.27 -7.08 -17.02
CA VAL A 23 -19.04 -5.65 -17.21
C VAL A 23 -17.53 -5.50 -17.30
N GLN A 24 -17.06 -5.51 -18.56
CA GLN A 24 -15.69 -5.35 -18.97
C GLN A 24 -15.10 -4.15 -18.24
N ALA A 25 -13.81 -4.26 -17.94
CA ALA A 25 -13.02 -3.29 -17.22
C ALA A 25 -12.97 -1.92 -17.93
N GLN A 26 -14.06 -1.17 -17.91
CA GLN A 26 -14.02 0.25 -18.22
C GLN A 26 -13.35 0.94 -17.03
N SER A 27 -12.14 1.43 -17.32
CA SER A 27 -11.23 2.11 -16.42
C SER A 27 -11.94 3.19 -15.61
N VAL A 28 -12.08 2.95 -14.31
CA VAL A 28 -12.58 3.98 -13.38
C VAL A 28 -11.59 5.14 -13.38
N ALA A 29 -12.05 6.34 -13.75
CA ALA A 29 -11.24 7.54 -13.74
C ALA A 29 -10.59 7.76 -12.35
N PRO A 30 -9.35 8.30 -12.28
CA PRO A 30 -8.71 8.59 -11.00
C PRO A 30 -9.61 9.44 -10.10
N GLY A 31 -9.82 9.01 -8.86
CA GLY A 31 -10.65 9.74 -7.89
C GLY A 31 -12.15 9.44 -7.93
N LYS A 32 -12.64 8.61 -8.87
CA LYS A 32 -14.03 8.16 -8.91
C LYS A 32 -14.21 6.83 -8.16
N VAL A 33 -15.41 6.64 -7.62
CA VAL A 33 -15.87 5.45 -6.91
C VAL A 33 -17.06 4.89 -7.67
N VAL A 34 -16.99 3.64 -8.11
CA VAL A 34 -18.08 3.00 -8.85
C VAL A 34 -18.81 2.04 -7.94
N VAL A 35 -20.13 2.15 -7.88
CA VAL A 35 -21.01 1.24 -7.15
C VAL A 35 -21.88 0.51 -8.16
N ALA A 36 -21.67 -0.80 -8.31
CA ALA A 36 -22.32 -1.59 -9.35
C ALA A 36 -22.87 -2.91 -8.80
N GLY A 37 -23.86 -3.46 -9.50
CA GLY A 37 -24.45 -4.76 -9.19
C GLY A 37 -25.97 -4.69 -8.99
N ASP A 38 -26.53 -5.71 -8.36
CA ASP A 38 -27.99 -5.89 -8.24
C ASP A 38 -28.43 -5.93 -6.76
N VAL A 39 -29.41 -5.09 -6.44
CA VAL A 39 -30.00 -4.94 -5.09
C VAL A 39 -31.49 -5.32 -5.09
N PRO A 40 -32.04 -5.78 -3.95
CA PRO A 40 -33.41 -6.33 -3.89
C PRO A 40 -34.52 -5.31 -4.16
N ASP A 41 -34.30 -4.04 -3.77
CA ASP A 41 -35.32 -2.99 -3.84
C ASP A 41 -34.67 -1.58 -3.93
N GLU A 42 -35.48 -0.58 -4.29
CA GLU A 42 -35.02 0.81 -4.44
C GLU A 42 -34.61 1.44 -3.10
N SER A 43 -35.23 1.05 -1.98
CA SER A 43 -34.88 1.60 -0.67
C SER A 43 -33.46 1.21 -0.25
N THR A 44 -33.08 -0.04 -0.52
CA THR A 44 -31.74 -0.59 -0.32
C THR A 44 -30.74 0.11 -1.23
N ARG A 45 -31.09 0.32 -2.50
CA ARG A 45 -30.28 1.07 -3.47
C ARG A 45 -29.96 2.47 -2.95
N GLN A 46 -30.97 3.21 -2.53
CA GLN A 46 -30.81 4.57 -2.03
C GLN A 46 -29.96 4.62 -0.77
N ALA A 47 -30.17 3.70 0.18
CA ALA A 47 -29.40 3.68 1.42
C ALA A 47 -27.90 3.38 1.20
N ILE A 48 -27.59 2.46 0.26
CA ILE A 48 -26.20 2.18 -0.13
C ILE A 48 -25.58 3.40 -0.79
N LEU A 49 -26.27 4.03 -1.75
CA LEU A 49 -25.75 5.20 -2.45
C LEU A 49 -25.55 6.38 -1.49
N ALA A 50 -26.49 6.62 -0.57
CA ALA A 50 -26.38 7.65 0.45
C ALA A 50 -25.12 7.43 1.30
N ARG A 51 -24.88 6.19 1.76
CA ARG A 51 -23.72 5.85 2.57
C ARG A 51 -22.40 5.98 1.79
N VAL A 52 -22.34 5.53 0.54
CA VAL A 52 -21.12 5.69 -0.28
C VAL A 52 -20.85 7.17 -0.58
N ARG A 53 -21.89 7.98 -0.84
CA ARG A 53 -21.75 9.43 -1.07
C ARG A 53 -21.30 10.18 0.19
N GLU A 54 -21.77 9.79 1.36
CA GLU A 54 -21.30 10.31 2.66
C GLU A 54 -19.80 10.02 2.85
N LEU A 55 -19.35 8.82 2.49
CA LEU A 55 -17.95 8.45 2.62
C LEU A 55 -17.07 9.17 1.58
N TYR A 56 -17.41 9.11 0.29
CA TYR A 56 -16.49 9.49 -0.78
C TYR A 56 -16.80 10.84 -1.43
N GLY A 57 -17.89 11.49 -1.04
CA GLY A 57 -18.40 12.73 -1.63
C GLY A 57 -19.31 12.46 -2.83
N PRO A 58 -20.41 13.23 -2.99
CA PRO A 58 -21.44 12.97 -4.00
C PRO A 58 -20.89 12.98 -5.43
N ASP A 59 -19.98 13.91 -5.75
CA ASP A 59 -19.45 14.11 -7.11
C ASP A 59 -18.47 13.01 -7.55
N ARG A 60 -18.04 12.16 -6.62
CA ARG A 60 -17.09 11.08 -6.89
C ARG A 60 -17.76 9.75 -7.13
N VAL A 61 -19.05 9.61 -6.79
CA VAL A 61 -19.78 8.34 -6.88
C VAL A 61 -20.44 8.19 -8.24
N ILE A 62 -20.14 7.10 -8.92
CA ILE A 62 -20.78 6.65 -10.15
C ILE A 62 -21.71 5.50 -9.79
N ASP A 63 -22.99 5.69 -10.05
CA ASP A 63 -24.06 4.75 -9.75
C ASP A 63 -24.32 3.85 -10.96
N GLN A 64 -24.15 2.55 -10.75
CA GLN A 64 -24.43 1.47 -11.72
C GLN A 64 -25.20 0.34 -11.02
N LEU A 65 -25.97 0.66 -9.97
CA LEU A 65 -26.81 -0.31 -9.27
C LEU A 65 -28.13 -0.53 -10.01
N GLY A 66 -28.44 -1.78 -10.31
CA GLY A 66 -29.74 -2.24 -10.78
C GLY A 66 -30.60 -2.77 -9.63
N VAL A 67 -31.91 -2.58 -9.71
CA VAL A 67 -32.88 -3.19 -8.78
C VAL A 67 -33.43 -4.44 -9.44
N ARG A 68 -33.36 -5.58 -8.73
CA ARG A 68 -33.96 -6.85 -9.16
C ARG A 68 -34.58 -7.54 -7.96
N SER A 69 -35.72 -8.22 -8.17
CA SER A 69 -36.35 -9.05 -7.14
C SER A 69 -35.45 -10.27 -6.86
N LEU A 70 -34.58 -10.12 -5.87
CA LEU A 70 -33.59 -11.12 -5.46
C LEU A 70 -33.87 -11.54 -4.02
N ALA A 71 -33.79 -12.85 -3.76
CA ALA A 71 -33.83 -13.38 -2.41
C ALA A 71 -32.54 -12.98 -1.68
N ALA A 72 -32.61 -11.86 -0.94
CA ALA A 72 -31.53 -11.39 -0.10
C ALA A 72 -31.56 -12.07 1.28
N PRO A 73 -30.39 -12.33 1.90
CA PRO A 73 -30.32 -12.78 3.29
C PRO A 73 -31.05 -11.81 4.25
N PRO A 74 -31.52 -12.29 5.41
CA PRO A 74 -32.09 -11.42 6.44
C PRO A 74 -31.12 -10.28 6.82
N ASN A 75 -31.65 -9.06 6.94
CA ASN A 75 -30.89 -7.86 7.29
C ASN A 75 -29.72 -7.52 6.34
N TRP A 76 -29.69 -8.07 5.12
CA TRP A 76 -28.59 -7.86 4.17
C TRP A 76 -28.28 -6.37 3.93
N ALA A 77 -29.30 -5.54 3.73
CA ALA A 77 -29.14 -4.10 3.51
C ALA A 77 -28.44 -3.40 4.69
N GLN A 78 -28.80 -3.76 5.92
CA GLN A 78 -28.19 -3.20 7.13
C GLN A 78 -26.72 -3.64 7.28
N HIS A 79 -26.41 -4.90 6.94
CA HIS A 79 -25.02 -5.39 6.94
C HIS A 79 -24.16 -4.68 5.91
N VAL A 80 -24.66 -4.49 4.70
CA VAL A 80 -23.94 -3.74 3.65
C VAL A 80 -23.65 -2.31 4.12
N GLN A 81 -24.62 -1.64 4.74
CA GLN A 81 -24.41 -0.29 5.28
C GLN A 81 -23.35 -0.24 6.38
N ARG A 82 -23.29 -1.25 7.26
CA ARG A 82 -22.25 -1.32 8.30
C ARG A 82 -20.87 -1.47 7.67
N VAL A 83 -20.71 -2.42 6.75
CA VAL A 83 -19.46 -2.70 6.02
C VAL A 83 -18.92 -1.45 5.32
N LEU A 84 -19.79 -0.56 4.85
CA LEU A 84 -19.44 0.76 4.32
C LEU A 84 -19.00 1.69 5.47
N HIS A 85 -17.76 1.49 5.94
CA HIS A 85 -17.12 2.23 7.02
C HIS A 85 -16.01 3.18 6.50
N PRO A 86 -15.69 4.29 7.20
CA PRO A 86 -14.59 5.18 6.85
C PRO A 86 -13.22 4.51 6.68
N ASP A 87 -12.94 3.38 7.34
CA ASP A 87 -11.68 2.66 7.18
C ASP A 87 -11.47 2.13 5.75
N LEU A 88 -12.54 1.97 4.96
CA LEU A 88 -12.43 1.68 3.54
C LEU A 88 -11.70 2.79 2.77
N LYS A 89 -11.60 4.00 3.34
CA LYS A 89 -10.82 5.09 2.76
C LYS A 89 -9.31 4.86 2.85
N ASN A 90 -8.89 3.93 3.68
CA ASN A 90 -7.48 3.59 3.82
C ASN A 90 -7.00 2.62 2.74
N VAL A 91 -7.93 2.05 1.97
CA VAL A 91 -7.62 1.11 0.89
C VAL A 91 -7.49 1.87 -0.43
N THR A 92 -6.32 1.81 -1.05
CA THR A 92 -6.08 2.32 -2.40
C THR A 92 -6.24 1.20 -3.42
N ARG A 93 -6.64 1.56 -4.65
CA ARG A 93 -6.99 0.59 -5.72
C ARG A 93 -7.93 -0.51 -5.21
N GLY A 94 -8.86 -0.15 -4.33
CA GLY A 94 -9.67 -1.08 -3.57
C GLY A 94 -10.86 -1.61 -4.36
N GLN A 95 -11.25 -2.83 -4.05
CA GLN A 95 -12.45 -3.47 -4.54
C GLN A 95 -13.14 -4.18 -3.37
N LEU A 96 -14.42 -3.87 -3.16
CA LEU A 96 -15.27 -4.57 -2.20
C LEU A 96 -16.34 -5.34 -2.98
N ASP A 97 -16.40 -6.65 -2.79
CA ASP A 97 -17.37 -7.54 -3.42
C ASP A 97 -18.24 -8.18 -2.33
N ILE A 98 -19.55 -7.95 -2.37
CA ILE A 98 -20.51 -8.53 -1.42
C ILE A 98 -21.42 -9.47 -2.20
N ARG A 99 -21.33 -10.78 -1.92
CA ARG A 99 -22.11 -11.84 -2.58
C ARG A 99 -22.87 -12.66 -1.54
N GLY A 100 -24.16 -12.38 -1.38
CA GLY A 100 -24.97 -13.00 -0.33
C GLY A 100 -24.34 -12.76 1.06
N ASN A 101 -23.77 -13.82 1.64
CA ASN A 101 -23.10 -13.77 2.95
C ASN A 101 -21.57 -13.66 2.88
N VAL A 102 -20.97 -13.64 1.68
CA VAL A 102 -19.52 -13.52 1.51
C VAL A 102 -19.18 -12.07 1.21
N VAL A 103 -18.25 -11.51 1.99
CA VAL A 103 -17.69 -10.17 1.77
C VAL A 103 -16.21 -10.33 1.45
N GLU A 104 -15.80 -9.97 0.24
CA GLU A 104 -14.41 -9.99 -0.18
C GLU A 104 -13.90 -8.56 -0.34
N ILE A 105 -12.80 -8.24 0.36
CA ILE A 105 -12.12 -6.96 0.22
C ILE A 105 -10.74 -7.17 -0.40
N ARG A 106 -10.46 -6.46 -1.49
CA ARG A 106 -9.19 -6.44 -2.21
C ARG A 106 -8.68 -5.02 -2.33
N GLY A 107 -7.38 -4.87 -2.49
CA GLY A 107 -6.75 -3.57 -2.68
C GLY A 107 -5.41 -3.46 -2.00
N GLU A 108 -4.92 -2.24 -1.91
CA GLU A 108 -3.62 -1.91 -1.35
C GLU A 108 -3.80 -1.11 -0.06
N VAL A 109 -3.02 -1.44 0.96
CA VAL A 109 -3.01 -0.76 2.26
C VAL A 109 -1.58 -0.37 2.64
N THR A 110 -1.47 0.67 3.47
CA THR A 110 -0.20 1.31 3.80
C THR A 110 0.47 0.74 5.04
N SER A 111 -0.01 -0.33 5.66
CA SER A 111 0.71 -1.10 6.68
C SER A 111 -0.04 -2.39 7.03
N ASP A 112 0.66 -3.34 7.63
CA ASP A 112 0.04 -4.53 8.22
C ASP A 112 -0.89 -4.15 9.38
N ALA A 113 -0.53 -3.16 10.20
CA ALA A 113 -1.39 -2.65 11.25
C ALA A 113 -2.73 -2.12 10.70
N GLN A 114 -2.68 -1.32 9.63
CA GLN A 114 -3.87 -0.80 8.97
C GLN A 114 -4.69 -1.92 8.32
N ARG A 115 -4.02 -2.92 7.71
CA ARG A 115 -4.67 -4.12 7.19
C ARG A 115 -5.45 -4.83 8.31
N GLN A 116 -4.80 -5.06 9.46
CA GLN A 116 -5.42 -5.72 10.61
C GLN A 116 -6.59 -4.91 11.17
N GLN A 117 -6.44 -3.58 11.27
CA GLN A 117 -7.51 -2.69 11.71
C GLN A 117 -8.75 -2.80 10.81
N VAL A 118 -8.58 -2.65 9.48
CA VAL A 118 -9.68 -2.76 8.50
C VAL A 118 -10.38 -4.12 8.62
N LEU A 119 -9.62 -5.21 8.74
CA LEU A 119 -10.19 -6.55 8.86
C LEU A 119 -10.91 -6.77 10.19
N SER A 120 -10.35 -6.28 11.31
CA SER A 120 -10.95 -6.40 12.63
C SER A 120 -12.29 -5.65 12.70
N GLN A 121 -12.35 -4.46 12.10
CA GLN A 121 -13.55 -3.65 12.04
C GLN A 121 -14.62 -4.29 11.14
N LEU A 122 -14.22 -4.83 9.98
CA LEU A 122 -15.15 -5.57 9.12
C LEU A 122 -15.74 -6.79 9.82
N ARG A 123 -14.91 -7.54 10.57
CA ARG A 123 -15.35 -8.72 11.32
C ARG A 123 -16.25 -8.34 12.50
N SER A 124 -15.93 -7.27 13.23
CA SER A 124 -16.72 -6.83 14.38
C SER A 124 -18.11 -6.37 13.98
N GLN A 125 -18.24 -5.71 12.82
CA GLN A 125 -19.52 -5.23 12.29
C GLN A 125 -20.39 -6.33 11.68
N LEU A 126 -19.76 -7.41 11.21
CA LEU A 126 -20.41 -8.59 10.65
C LEU A 126 -20.55 -9.70 11.71
N SER A 127 -20.93 -9.34 12.94
CA SER A 127 -20.95 -10.18 14.16
C SER A 127 -21.83 -11.46 14.10
N ASN A 128 -22.23 -11.92 12.92
CA ASN A 128 -23.06 -13.09 12.68
C ASN A 128 -22.23 -14.24 12.05
N PRO A 129 -22.27 -15.47 12.60
CA PRO A 129 -21.51 -16.62 12.10
C PRO A 129 -21.81 -17.03 10.65
N THR A 130 -22.88 -16.52 10.02
CA THR A 130 -23.17 -16.84 8.61
C THR A 130 -22.36 -16.04 7.60
N TYR A 131 -21.71 -14.93 8.00
CA TYR A 131 -20.96 -14.07 7.09
C TYR A 131 -19.47 -14.42 7.07
N THR A 132 -18.90 -14.56 5.88
CA THR A 132 -17.47 -14.86 5.69
C THR A 132 -16.75 -13.66 5.07
N VAL A 133 -15.74 -13.15 5.76
CA VAL A 133 -14.86 -12.09 5.23
C VAL A 133 -13.63 -12.69 4.56
N ARG A 134 -13.50 -12.53 3.24
CA ARG A 134 -12.31 -12.90 2.47
C ARG A 134 -11.37 -11.71 2.35
N ASN A 135 -10.13 -11.90 2.80
CA ASN A 135 -9.08 -10.89 2.72
C ASN A 135 -8.22 -11.09 1.47
N GLY A 136 -8.24 -10.11 0.57
CA GLY A 136 -7.27 -9.98 -0.53
C GLY A 136 -6.53 -8.64 -0.50
N LEU A 137 -6.46 -7.99 0.67
CA LEU A 137 -5.67 -6.78 0.87
C LEU A 137 -4.17 -7.11 0.83
N ARG A 138 -3.45 -6.38 -0.02
CA ARG A 138 -2.00 -6.43 -0.12
C ARG A 138 -1.43 -5.20 0.55
N VAL A 139 -0.38 -5.40 1.33
CA VAL A 139 0.38 -4.27 1.86
C VAL A 139 1.31 -3.83 0.74
N THR A 140 1.02 -2.68 0.14
CA THR A 140 2.02 -2.06 -0.73
C THR A 140 2.95 -1.26 0.15
N ALA A 141 4.19 -1.11 -0.30
CA ALA A 141 5.12 -0.14 0.26
C ALA A 141 4.64 1.28 -0.13
N ALA A 142 3.42 1.66 0.22
CA ALA A 142 3.01 3.05 0.25
C ALA A 142 3.98 3.75 1.20
N GLY A 143 4.81 4.63 0.64
CA GLY A 143 6.04 5.13 1.24
C GLY A 143 7.28 4.99 0.36
N GLN A 144 7.40 3.90 -0.41
CA GLN A 144 8.57 3.65 -1.24
C GLN A 144 8.71 4.69 -2.34
N GLU A 145 7.63 5.09 -3.00
CA GLU A 145 7.67 6.16 -4.00
C GLU A 145 8.14 7.49 -3.38
N GLN A 146 7.74 7.78 -2.13
CA GLN A 146 8.23 8.97 -1.43
C GLN A 146 9.70 8.87 -1.02
N LEU A 147 10.18 7.68 -0.65
CA LEU A 147 11.60 7.42 -0.38
C LEU A 147 12.43 7.56 -1.66
N ASP A 148 11.98 6.92 -2.74
CA ASP A 148 12.61 6.96 -4.04
C ASP A 148 12.67 8.40 -4.57
N ALA A 149 11.60 9.18 -4.40
CA ALA A 149 11.58 10.61 -4.74
C ALA A 149 12.55 11.44 -3.89
N ALA A 150 12.67 11.14 -2.58
CA ALA A 150 13.61 11.84 -1.70
C ALA A 150 15.08 11.57 -2.08
N LEU A 151 15.34 10.37 -2.62
CA LEU A 151 16.65 9.92 -3.08
C LEU A 151 16.86 10.07 -4.60
N ALA A 152 15.84 10.52 -5.35
CA ALA A 152 15.84 10.49 -6.80
C ALA A 152 16.99 11.35 -7.35
N ASN A 153 17.94 10.70 -8.03
CA ASN A 153 19.15 11.30 -8.59
C ASN A 153 20.09 11.96 -7.57
N ARG A 154 19.90 11.72 -6.27
CA ARG A 154 20.72 12.26 -5.20
C ARG A 154 21.58 11.15 -4.59
N ILE A 155 22.88 11.35 -4.58
CA ILE A 155 23.83 10.40 -4.01
C ILE A 155 24.08 10.79 -2.56
N VAL A 156 23.94 9.83 -1.63
CA VAL A 156 24.43 10.02 -0.26
C VAL A 156 25.95 9.91 -0.29
N GLU A 157 26.61 11.06 -0.17
CA GLU A 157 28.06 11.17 -0.29
C GLU A 157 28.80 10.91 1.02
N PHE A 158 29.98 10.29 0.90
CA PHE A 158 30.89 9.98 1.99
C PHE A 158 32.30 10.44 1.63
N GLU A 159 33.13 10.73 2.64
CA GLU A 159 34.56 10.97 2.44
C GLU A 159 35.23 9.73 1.80
N PRO A 160 36.23 9.92 0.92
CA PRO A 160 36.84 8.83 0.16
C PRO A 160 37.27 7.64 1.03
N GLY A 161 36.90 6.43 0.61
CA GLY A 161 37.27 5.18 1.30
C GLY A 161 36.67 5.01 2.71
N SER A 162 35.76 5.87 3.15
CA SER A 162 35.23 5.86 4.51
C SER A 162 33.70 5.76 4.56
N ALA A 163 33.18 5.65 5.79
CA ALA A 163 31.77 5.78 6.13
C ALA A 163 31.42 7.15 6.75
N THR A 164 32.32 8.13 6.67
CA THR A 164 32.08 9.49 7.16
C THR A 164 31.23 10.27 6.15
N LEU A 165 30.07 10.76 6.56
CA LEU A 165 29.14 11.51 5.69
C LEU A 165 29.65 12.94 5.40
N THR A 166 29.64 13.34 4.13
CA THR A 166 29.94 14.73 3.73
C THR A 166 28.77 15.66 4.09
N ALA A 167 28.98 16.97 4.05
CA ALA A 167 27.90 17.95 4.25
C ALA A 167 26.76 17.76 3.23
N THR A 168 27.10 17.47 1.96
CA THR A 168 26.11 17.16 0.91
C THR A 168 25.32 15.90 1.24
N GLY A 169 26.01 14.82 1.65
CA GLY A 169 25.35 13.59 2.07
C GLY A 169 24.39 13.80 3.23
N GLN A 170 24.79 14.60 4.22
CA GLN A 170 23.96 14.98 5.36
C GLN A 170 22.68 15.74 4.94
N GLN A 171 22.76 16.66 3.98
CA GLN A 171 21.58 17.36 3.46
C GLN A 171 20.58 16.39 2.81
N VAL A 172 21.05 15.42 2.03
CA VAL A 172 20.18 14.36 1.46
C VAL A 172 19.48 13.59 2.57
N LEU A 173 20.21 13.24 3.63
CA LEU A 173 19.65 12.50 4.75
C LEU A 173 18.67 13.30 5.62
N ASN A 174 18.79 14.64 5.69
CA ASN A 174 17.81 15.48 6.35
C ASN A 174 16.44 15.42 5.66
N ASP A 175 16.42 15.49 4.33
CA ASP A 175 15.19 15.38 3.55
C ASP A 175 14.57 13.99 3.70
N LEU A 176 15.41 12.95 3.64
CA LEU A 176 15.01 11.57 3.88
C LEU A 176 14.41 11.39 5.29
N ALA A 177 15.01 11.98 6.33
CA ALA A 177 14.49 11.93 7.69
C ALA A 177 13.08 12.55 7.77
N GLY A 178 12.84 13.66 7.07
CA GLY A 178 11.51 14.28 6.97
C GLY A 178 10.47 13.39 6.28
N VAL A 179 10.88 12.60 5.29
CA VAL A 179 10.02 11.59 4.64
C VAL A 179 9.70 10.45 5.60
N ILE A 180 10.72 9.86 6.23
CA ILE A 180 10.58 8.73 7.16
C ILE A 180 9.68 9.08 8.35
N LYS A 181 9.83 10.28 8.94
CA LYS A 181 9.00 10.74 10.06
C LYS A 181 7.52 10.86 9.75
N ARG A 182 7.14 11.01 8.47
CA ARG A 182 5.73 11.01 8.04
C ARG A 182 5.14 9.60 7.93
N MET A 183 5.93 8.56 8.22
CA MET A 183 5.55 7.15 8.15
C MET A 183 5.93 6.41 9.45
N PRO A 184 5.42 6.82 10.63
CA PRO A 184 5.87 6.30 11.92
C PRO A 184 5.57 4.80 12.14
N ASP A 185 4.58 4.24 11.43
CA ASP A 185 4.17 2.84 11.57
C ASP A 185 4.96 1.87 10.65
N ARG A 186 6.05 2.35 10.04
CA ARG A 186 6.86 1.61 9.08
C ARG A 186 8.25 1.36 9.61
N ARG A 187 8.78 0.18 9.26
CA ARG A 187 10.21 -0.11 9.38
C ARG A 187 10.87 0.08 8.02
N PHE A 188 12.15 0.37 8.05
CA PHE A 188 12.96 0.65 6.88
C PHE A 188 14.27 -0.14 6.95
N GLU A 189 14.71 -0.65 5.81
CA GLU A 189 16.02 -1.25 5.66
C GLU A 189 16.90 -0.31 4.83
N ILE A 190 18.06 0.06 5.39
CA ILE A 190 19.08 0.88 4.74
C ILE A 190 20.15 -0.05 4.21
N ILE A 191 20.36 -0.04 2.90
CA ILE A 191 21.27 -0.95 2.22
C ILE A 191 22.39 -0.14 1.57
N GLY A 192 23.63 -0.43 1.97
CA GLY A 192 24.81 0.13 1.33
C GLY A 192 25.24 -0.68 0.12
N HIS A 193 25.68 0.01 -0.93
CA HIS A 193 26.23 -0.59 -2.15
C HIS A 193 27.57 0.06 -2.51
N THR A 194 28.45 -0.70 -3.15
CA THR A 194 29.71 -0.20 -3.73
C THR A 194 29.75 -0.48 -5.22
N ASP A 195 30.73 0.10 -5.92
CA ASP A 195 31.15 -0.45 -7.21
C ASP A 195 31.99 -1.72 -7.03
N ALA A 196 32.36 -2.33 -8.15
CA ALA A 196 33.13 -3.58 -8.18
C ALA A 196 34.66 -3.39 -8.03
N GLN A 197 35.17 -2.18 -7.78
CA GLN A 197 36.61 -1.97 -7.62
C GLN A 197 37.07 -2.42 -6.23
N GLY A 198 38.25 -3.06 -6.17
CA GLY A 198 38.83 -3.55 -4.92
C GLY A 198 38.31 -4.92 -4.48
N ALA A 199 38.70 -5.34 -3.27
CA ALA A 199 38.34 -6.65 -2.75
C ALA A 199 36.87 -6.70 -2.31
N ARG A 200 36.15 -7.75 -2.73
CA ARG A 200 34.73 -7.95 -2.40
C ARG A 200 34.44 -7.88 -0.89
N LEU A 201 35.26 -8.52 -0.06
CA LEU A 201 35.06 -8.50 1.40
C LEU A 201 35.20 -7.09 1.98
N SER A 202 36.17 -6.31 1.51
CA SER A 202 36.34 -4.91 1.90
C SER A 202 35.14 -4.07 1.46
N ASN A 203 34.60 -4.32 0.27
CA ASN A 203 33.41 -3.65 -0.23
C ASN A 203 32.15 -3.99 0.58
N LEU A 204 31.97 -5.25 0.98
CA LEU A 204 30.89 -5.66 1.86
C LEU A 204 30.98 -4.94 3.22
N ALA A 205 32.16 -4.93 3.84
CA ALA A 205 32.39 -4.22 5.10
C ALA A 205 32.15 -2.71 4.99
N LEU A 206 32.68 -2.07 3.94
CA LEU A 206 32.49 -0.63 3.70
C LEU A 206 31.02 -0.29 3.46
N SER A 207 30.31 -1.11 2.68
CA SER A 207 28.89 -0.91 2.40
C SER A 207 28.03 -1.01 3.66
N ALA A 208 28.30 -1.98 4.54
CA ALA A 208 27.61 -2.13 5.82
C ALA A 208 27.91 -0.95 6.76
N ALA A 209 29.18 -0.56 6.89
CA ALA A 209 29.59 0.58 7.71
C ALA A 209 28.93 1.89 7.26
N ARG A 210 28.77 2.09 5.94
CA ARG A 210 28.04 3.24 5.38
C ARG A 210 26.55 3.20 5.72
N ALA A 211 25.92 2.04 5.62
CA ALA A 211 24.52 1.88 6.03
C ALA A 211 24.33 2.21 7.52
N ASP A 212 25.25 1.77 8.39
CA ASP A 212 25.24 2.07 9.82
C ASP A 212 25.46 3.57 10.12
N ALA A 213 26.34 4.23 9.37
CA ALA A 213 26.54 5.67 9.46
C ALA A 213 25.27 6.45 9.10
N VAL A 214 24.57 6.02 8.04
CA VAL A 214 23.27 6.60 7.64
C VAL A 214 22.22 6.40 8.74
N LYS A 215 22.11 5.19 9.29
CA LYS A 215 21.19 4.90 10.42
C LYS A 215 21.47 5.79 11.62
N SER A 216 22.75 5.93 11.98
CA SER A 216 23.20 6.76 13.10
C SER A 216 22.82 8.22 12.88
N TYR A 217 23.05 8.74 11.67
CA TYR A 217 22.67 10.10 11.30
C TYR A 217 21.16 10.33 11.36
N LEU A 218 20.35 9.44 10.75
CA LEU A 218 18.88 9.54 10.78
C LEU A 218 18.33 9.47 12.21
N THR A 219 18.96 8.67 13.07
CA THR A 219 18.62 8.59 14.49
C THR A 219 18.92 9.90 15.22
N ALA A 220 20.06 10.52 14.95
CA ALA A 220 20.40 11.85 15.47
C ALA A 220 19.43 12.94 14.97
N GLN A 221 18.88 12.77 13.76
CA GLN A 221 17.80 13.61 13.26
C GLN A 221 16.42 13.28 13.86
N GLY A 222 16.31 12.34 14.80
CA GLY A 222 15.07 12.03 15.53
C GLY A 222 14.19 10.94 14.89
N VAL A 223 14.71 10.13 13.96
CA VAL A 223 14.04 8.90 13.53
C VAL A 223 14.27 7.81 14.58
N PRO A 224 13.24 7.13 15.11
CA PRO A 224 13.44 6.07 16.09
C PRO A 224 14.28 4.92 15.53
N ALA A 225 15.37 4.56 16.21
CA ALA A 225 16.30 3.52 15.77
C ALA A 225 15.63 2.14 15.59
N ALA A 226 14.55 1.85 16.34
CA ALA A 226 13.77 0.62 16.23
C ALA A 226 13.06 0.46 14.87
N LEU A 227 12.89 1.55 14.12
CA LEU A 227 12.32 1.54 12.78
C LEU A 227 13.38 1.31 11.70
N LEU A 228 14.68 1.30 12.03
CA LEU A 228 15.77 1.28 11.06
C LEU A 228 16.62 0.00 11.19
N GLY A 229 16.63 -0.81 10.14
CA GLY A 229 17.60 -1.88 9.91
C GLY A 229 18.68 -1.47 8.92
N THR A 230 19.83 -2.14 8.96
CA THR A 230 20.96 -1.88 8.06
C THR A 230 21.51 -3.18 7.47
N SER A 231 21.96 -3.13 6.22
CA SER A 231 22.68 -4.22 5.58
C SER A 231 23.69 -3.71 4.53
N GLY A 232 24.72 -4.49 4.26
CA GLY A 232 25.72 -4.21 3.24
C GLY A 232 25.62 -5.19 2.08
N ALA A 233 25.34 -4.71 0.87
CA ALA A 233 25.29 -5.53 -0.34
C ALA A 233 26.63 -5.55 -1.09
N GLY A 234 27.58 -4.70 -0.72
CA GLY A 234 28.87 -4.56 -1.40
C GLY A 234 28.68 -4.35 -2.91
N PRO A 235 29.44 -5.07 -3.76
CA PRO A 235 29.33 -4.97 -5.21
C PRO A 235 28.30 -5.92 -5.82
N ASP A 236 27.60 -6.73 -5.02
CA ASP A 236 26.87 -7.92 -5.47
C ASP A 236 25.50 -7.60 -6.12
N ARG A 237 25.06 -6.33 -6.07
CA ARG A 237 23.77 -5.87 -6.63
C ARG A 237 23.95 -4.59 -7.48
N PRO A 238 24.67 -4.66 -8.61
CA PRO A 238 24.91 -3.51 -9.47
C PRO A 238 23.62 -3.09 -10.19
N VAL A 239 23.45 -1.78 -10.35
CA VAL A 239 22.33 -1.16 -11.10
C VAL A 239 22.79 -0.56 -12.43
N ALA A 240 24.11 -0.50 -12.64
CA ALA A 240 24.74 -0.09 -13.89
C ALA A 240 26.06 -0.88 -14.11
N SER A 241 26.59 -0.86 -15.33
CA SER A 241 27.91 -1.45 -15.63
C SER A 241 29.00 -0.84 -14.72
N ASN A 242 29.95 -1.66 -14.27
CA ASN A 242 31.12 -1.19 -13.52
C ASN A 242 32.28 -0.74 -14.43
N ASP A 243 32.13 -0.88 -15.75
CA ASP A 243 33.18 -0.58 -16.72
C ASP A 243 33.32 0.94 -16.91
N THR A 244 32.22 1.68 -16.80
CA THR A 244 32.20 3.14 -16.94
C THR A 244 32.25 3.86 -15.59
N ALA A 245 32.83 5.07 -15.56
CA ALA A 245 32.89 5.88 -14.34
C ALA A 245 31.49 6.25 -13.84
N GLU A 246 30.58 6.54 -14.76
CA GLU A 246 29.19 6.89 -14.49
C GLU A 246 28.43 5.69 -13.89
N GLY A 247 28.67 4.49 -14.41
CA GLY A 247 28.04 3.28 -13.90
C GLY A 247 28.55 2.90 -12.50
N ARG A 248 29.86 3.03 -12.26
CA ARG A 248 30.43 2.90 -10.90
C ARG A 248 29.85 3.91 -9.93
N ALA A 249 29.68 5.17 -10.34
CA ALA A 249 29.05 6.19 -9.50
C ALA A 249 27.61 5.83 -9.13
N ARG A 250 26.83 5.26 -10.06
CA ARG A 250 25.47 4.77 -9.75
C ARG A 250 25.46 3.56 -8.81
N ASN A 251 26.47 2.71 -8.87
CA ASN A 251 26.58 1.54 -7.99
C ASN A 251 26.97 1.92 -6.56
N ARG A 252 27.77 2.99 -6.37
CA ARG A 252 28.07 3.58 -5.05
C ARG A 252 26.89 4.37 -4.51
N ARG A 253 25.88 3.68 -3.98
CA ARG A 253 24.61 4.28 -3.52
C ARG A 253 24.18 3.76 -2.15
N ILE A 254 23.27 4.50 -1.54
CA ILE A 254 22.44 4.05 -0.42
C ILE A 254 21.04 3.81 -0.95
N GLU A 255 20.48 2.65 -0.64
CA GLU A 255 19.10 2.30 -0.94
C GLU A 255 18.32 2.23 0.38
N VAL A 256 17.09 2.73 0.38
CA VAL A 256 16.22 2.66 1.56
C VAL A 256 14.91 2.02 1.17
N ARG A 257 14.59 0.90 1.80
CA ARG A 257 13.39 0.11 1.50
C ARG A 257 12.42 0.16 2.66
N ALA A 258 11.17 0.48 2.40
CA ALA A 258 10.11 0.27 3.38
C ALA A 258 9.80 -1.24 3.47
N ILE A 259 9.90 -1.82 4.67
CA ILE A 259 9.58 -3.23 4.90
C ILE A 259 8.16 -3.35 5.48
N SER A 260 7.41 -4.35 4.97
CA SER A 260 6.14 -4.76 5.59
C SER A 260 6.45 -5.52 6.89
N GLN A 261 5.54 -5.42 7.87
CA GLN A 261 5.71 -6.11 9.15
C GLN A 261 5.06 -7.48 9.10
#